data_AF-A0A1X7UW02-F1
#
_entry.id   AF-A0A1X7UW02-F1
#
_cell.length_a   1.000
_cell.length_b   1.000
_cell.length_c   1.000
_cell.angle_alpha   90.00
_cell.angle_beta   90.00
_cell.angle_gamma   90.00
#
_symmetry.space_group_name_H-M   'P 1'
#
loop_
_entity.id
_entity.type
_entity.pdbx_description
1 polymer ?
#
loop_
_entity_poly.entity_id
_entity_poly.type
_entity_poly.pdbx_seq_one_letter_code
_entity_poly.pdbx_strand_id
1 'polypeptide(L)'
;MSGSIIRYEFPSCIRGYHVYQERWTPFIGETLSCARETNNRCDQFAVKVMKSGTIVGHLPRKISSTCSLFLRRGGRIDCKVTGARRYSRDLIQGGLEIPCLLLIEGEPMVIDKVKRLLVLCDDVSGSVENPPSKKRKTAEVIDVDDCDESDDSESELDSCWVHHGRFKLTVDEKVIIESGGILNDKHINFAQHLLKSQFPETQGLDSTLLQNRLKLNSHQSVVQILHSRTSHWIVVSNLPAAEADGMMFVYDSIYTDIDEQTKKIIGDIFEEEKEIVVPQSTQKQKGSTDCGVFSIAMATSLLHSQPISFNQSLARSHLISCFQNRQLTPFPQ
;
A
#
# COMPACT_ATOMS: atom_id res chain seq x y z
N MET A 1 -32.81 20.94 30.01
CA MET A 1 -31.53 21.47 30.51
C MET A 1 -30.57 21.47 29.33
N SER A 2 -30.10 22.63 28.88
CA SER A 2 -29.10 22.71 27.82
C SER A 2 -27.78 22.23 28.40
N GLY A 3 -27.43 20.96 28.18
CA GLY A 3 -26.14 20.41 28.63
C GLY A 3 -25.01 21.19 27.97
N SER A 4 -24.05 21.66 28.77
CA SER A 4 -22.87 22.35 28.25
C SER A 4 -22.07 21.40 27.36
N ILE A 5 -22.03 21.64 26.06
CA ILE A 5 -21.19 20.89 25.12
C ILE A 5 -19.74 21.34 25.29
N ILE A 6 -18.82 20.38 25.43
CA ILE A 6 -17.39 20.65 25.46
C ILE A 6 -16.70 20.05 24.23
N ARG A 7 -15.52 20.58 23.92
CA ARG A 7 -14.67 20.10 22.83
C ARG A 7 -13.42 19.44 23.39
N TYR A 8 -13.11 18.26 22.88
CA TYR A 8 -11.89 17.53 23.16
C TYR A 8 -11.09 17.33 21.86
N GLU A 9 -9.78 17.55 21.95
CA GLU A 9 -8.86 17.40 20.84
C GLU A 9 -8.01 16.14 21.03
N PHE A 10 -7.99 15.27 20.01
CA PHE A 10 -7.23 14.02 20.04
C PHE A 10 -6.37 13.89 18.77
N PRO A 11 -5.03 13.81 18.89
CA PRO A 11 -4.16 13.58 17.74
C PRO A 11 -4.47 12.25 17.05
N SER A 12 -4.58 12.27 15.73
CA SER A 12 -4.86 11.07 14.94
C SER A 12 -4.37 11.23 13.51
N CYS A 13 -4.90 10.44 12.59
CA CYS A 13 -4.64 10.53 11.18
C CYS A 13 -5.83 10.08 10.34
N ILE A 14 -5.84 10.44 9.06
CA ILE A 14 -6.79 9.96 8.06
C ILE A 14 -6.07 8.92 7.20
N ARG A 15 -6.69 7.76 7.01
CA ARG A 15 -6.19 6.67 6.14
C ARG A 15 -7.13 6.47 4.97
N GLY A 16 -6.60 6.30 3.77
CA GLY A 16 -7.40 5.93 2.59
C GLY A 16 -7.23 4.46 2.28
N TYR A 17 -8.26 3.83 1.71
CA TYR A 17 -8.05 2.59 0.95
C TYR A 17 -6.91 2.80 -0.05
N HIS A 18 -6.10 1.77 -0.26
CA HIS A 18 -4.85 1.71 -1.03
C HIS A 18 -5.00 2.00 -2.54
N VAL A 19 -5.74 3.03 -2.91
CA VAL A 19 -5.89 3.49 -4.29
C VAL A 19 -5.55 4.97 -4.29
N TYR A 20 -4.56 5.32 -5.10
CA TYR A 20 -4.01 6.65 -5.35
C TYR A 20 -5.04 7.57 -6.03
N GLN A 21 -6.26 7.64 -5.51
CA GLN A 21 -7.29 8.47 -6.08
C GLN A 21 -6.97 9.93 -5.76
N GLU A 22 -6.81 10.74 -6.81
CA GLU A 22 -6.75 12.20 -6.78
C GLU A 22 -8.06 12.86 -6.28
N ARG A 23 -8.87 12.16 -5.49
CA ARG A 23 -10.15 12.68 -4.97
C ARG A 23 -9.95 13.81 -3.97
N TRP A 24 -8.78 13.89 -3.34
CA TRP A 24 -8.52 14.87 -2.31
C TRP A 24 -7.03 15.18 -2.14
N THR A 25 -6.68 16.45 -2.31
CA THR A 25 -5.39 17.02 -1.91
C THR A 25 -5.58 17.71 -0.55
N PRO A 26 -4.98 17.20 0.54
CA PRO A 26 -5.09 17.81 1.87
C PRO A 26 -4.36 19.16 1.93
N PHE A 27 -4.94 20.12 2.62
CA PHE A 27 -4.23 21.33 3.04
C PHE A 27 -4.29 21.52 4.56
N ILE A 28 -3.22 22.03 5.15
CA ILE A 28 -3.12 22.19 6.61
C ILE A 28 -4.18 23.19 7.09
N GLY A 29 -4.91 22.82 8.14
CA GLY A 29 -6.02 23.59 8.69
C GLY A 29 -7.40 23.25 8.11
N GLU A 30 -7.46 22.47 7.03
CA GLU A 30 -8.73 21.95 6.48
C GLU A 30 -9.48 21.15 7.55
N THR A 31 -10.80 21.37 7.67
CA THR A 31 -11.65 20.62 8.60
C THR A 31 -12.64 19.78 7.80
N LEU A 32 -12.67 18.49 8.10
CA LEU A 32 -13.48 17.47 7.42
C LEU A 32 -14.43 16.83 8.42
N SER A 33 -15.62 16.44 7.99
CA SER A 33 -16.60 15.82 8.87
C SER A 33 -16.43 14.30 8.92
N CYS A 34 -16.65 13.72 10.10
CA CYS A 34 -16.63 12.27 10.27
C CYS A 34 -18.04 11.72 10.38
N ALA A 35 -18.30 10.58 9.74
CA ALA A 35 -19.59 9.89 9.81
C ALA A 35 -19.39 8.37 9.90
N ARG A 36 -20.39 7.66 10.41
CA ARG A 36 -20.36 6.20 10.42
C ARG A 36 -20.52 5.67 9.00
N GLU A 37 -19.79 4.60 8.68
CA GLU A 37 -20.00 3.79 7.49
C GLU A 37 -20.53 2.42 7.90
N THR A 38 -21.84 2.23 7.82
CA THR A 38 -22.51 1.01 8.33
C THR A 38 -22.33 -0.22 7.46
N ASN A 39 -21.88 -0.06 6.21
CA ASN A 39 -21.80 -1.13 5.22
C ASN A 39 -20.35 -1.45 4.83
N ASN A 40 -19.39 -1.12 5.69
CA ASN A 40 -17.99 -1.42 5.45
C ASN A 40 -17.72 -2.90 5.74
N ARG A 41 -17.16 -3.62 4.75
CA ARG A 41 -16.91 -5.07 4.84
C ARG A 41 -15.72 -5.44 5.72
N CYS A 42 -14.76 -4.53 5.87
CA CYS A 42 -13.51 -4.78 6.59
C CYS A 42 -13.55 -4.30 8.05
N ASP A 43 -14.37 -3.28 8.35
CA ASP A 43 -14.57 -2.78 9.71
C ASP A 43 -16.03 -2.36 9.95
N GLN A 44 -16.76 -3.15 10.74
CA GLN A 44 -18.16 -2.86 11.12
C GLN A 44 -18.32 -1.54 11.90
N PHE A 45 -17.23 -1.01 12.46
CA PHE A 45 -17.18 0.27 13.15
C PHE A 45 -16.53 1.36 12.31
N ALA A 46 -16.33 1.17 11.01
CA ALA A 46 -15.69 2.15 10.15
C ALA A 46 -16.28 3.56 10.29
N VAL A 47 -15.39 4.53 10.44
CA VAL A 47 -15.72 5.96 10.46
C VAL A 47 -15.09 6.59 9.23
N LYS A 48 -15.93 6.98 8.28
CA LYS A 48 -15.53 7.68 7.05
C LYS A 48 -15.32 9.16 7.33
N VAL A 49 -14.29 9.72 6.71
CA VAL A 49 -13.96 11.15 6.68
C VAL A 49 -14.46 11.71 5.37
N MET A 50 -15.24 12.79 5.44
CA MET A 50 -16.04 13.31 4.34
C MET A 50 -15.61 14.72 3.95
N LYS A 51 -15.50 14.98 2.64
CA LYS A 51 -15.36 16.31 2.05
C LYS A 51 -16.44 16.51 1.00
N SER A 52 -17.29 17.52 1.17
CA SER A 52 -18.35 17.87 0.19
C SER A 52 -19.20 16.68 -0.28
N GLY A 53 -19.54 15.76 0.63
CA GLY A 53 -20.33 14.56 0.30
C GLY A 53 -19.53 13.36 -0.21
N THR A 54 -18.23 13.50 -0.44
CA THR A 54 -17.33 12.42 -0.90
C THR A 54 -16.50 11.86 0.25
N ILE A 55 -16.31 10.54 0.27
CA ILE A 55 -15.38 9.87 1.20
C ILE A 55 -13.95 10.15 0.75
N VAL A 56 -13.15 10.77 1.62
CA VAL A 56 -11.73 11.08 1.37
C VAL A 56 -10.78 10.24 2.21
N GLY A 57 -11.32 9.44 3.12
CA GLY A 57 -10.58 8.46 3.91
C GLY A 57 -11.41 7.97 5.09
N HIS A 58 -10.73 7.36 6.05
CA HIS A 58 -11.28 6.72 7.24
C HIS A 58 -10.39 6.98 8.44
N LEU A 59 -10.98 6.95 9.63
CA LEU A 59 -10.21 6.95 10.87
C LEU A 59 -9.50 5.59 11.05
N PRO A 60 -8.37 5.54 11.78
CA PRO A 60 -7.67 4.28 12.06
C PRO A 60 -8.58 3.26 12.74
N ARG A 61 -8.45 2.00 12.32
CA ARG A 61 -9.24 0.88 12.88
C ARG A 61 -9.12 0.78 14.40
N LYS A 62 -7.96 1.11 14.98
CA LYS A 62 -7.75 1.08 16.44
C LYS A 62 -8.70 1.99 17.23
N ILE A 63 -9.11 3.12 16.65
CA ILE A 63 -10.04 4.07 17.30
C ILE A 63 -11.46 4.04 16.72
N SER A 64 -11.69 3.26 15.65
CA SER A 64 -12.94 3.30 14.89
C SER A 64 -14.13 2.88 15.74
N SER A 65 -13.99 1.87 16.60
CA SER A 65 -15.04 1.41 17.52
C SER A 65 -15.53 2.51 18.46
N THR A 66 -14.61 3.18 19.16
CA THR A 66 -14.90 4.28 20.08
C THR A 66 -15.55 5.45 19.33
N CYS A 67 -14.99 5.88 18.21
CA CYS A 67 -15.52 6.98 17.41
C CYS A 67 -16.91 6.65 16.83
N SER A 68 -17.10 5.43 16.32
CA SER A 68 -18.36 4.99 15.71
C SER A 68 -19.48 4.91 16.74
N LEU A 69 -19.20 4.38 17.94
CA LEU A 69 -20.18 4.35 19.03
C LEU A 69 -20.54 5.76 19.51
N PHE A 70 -19.58 6.68 19.56
CA PHE A 70 -19.85 8.08 19.90
C PHE A 70 -20.75 8.76 18.85
N LEU A 71 -20.42 8.62 17.57
CA LEU A 71 -21.24 9.14 16.46
C LEU A 71 -22.64 8.51 16.45
N ARG A 72 -22.77 7.22 16.77
CA ARG A 72 -24.07 6.52 16.86
C ARG A 72 -24.99 7.14 17.91
N ARG A 73 -24.42 7.71 18.98
CA ARG A 73 -25.16 8.37 20.07
C ARG A 73 -25.43 9.85 19.81
N GLY A 74 -25.18 10.34 18.59
CA GLY A 74 -25.41 11.74 18.21
C GLY A 74 -24.26 12.68 18.56
N GLY A 75 -23.10 12.16 18.97
CA GLY A 75 -21.89 12.96 19.13
C GLY A 75 -21.36 13.48 17.79
N ARG A 76 -20.57 14.55 17.81
CA ARG A 76 -19.98 15.15 16.61
C ARG A 76 -18.46 14.97 16.62
N ILE A 77 -17.91 14.52 15.49
CA ILE A 77 -16.47 14.43 15.27
C ILE A 77 -16.17 15.11 13.94
N ASP A 78 -15.28 16.10 13.99
CA ASP A 78 -14.62 16.66 12.81
C ASP A 78 -13.12 16.35 12.90
N CYS A 79 -12.40 16.36 11.78
CA CYS A 79 -10.96 16.07 11.72
C CYS A 79 -10.29 17.24 11.00
N LYS A 80 -9.36 17.90 11.70
CA LYS A 80 -8.60 19.04 11.20
C LYS A 80 -7.22 18.58 10.74
N VAL A 81 -6.88 18.78 9.48
CA VAL A 81 -5.58 18.40 8.91
C VAL A 81 -4.47 19.21 9.59
N THR A 82 -3.45 18.52 10.11
CA THR A 82 -2.33 19.15 10.83
C THR A 82 -0.98 19.00 10.13
N GLY A 83 -0.89 18.16 9.10
CA GLY A 83 0.37 17.94 8.39
C GLY A 83 0.20 17.38 6.99
N ALA A 84 1.33 17.32 6.28
CA ALA A 84 1.41 16.67 4.99
C ALA A 84 1.33 15.15 5.10
N ARG A 85 1.03 14.50 3.97
CA ARG A 85 1.03 13.04 3.83
C ARG A 85 2.34 12.44 4.33
N ARG A 86 2.25 11.40 5.16
CA ARG A 86 3.39 10.67 5.71
C ARG A 86 3.11 9.16 5.75
N TYR A 87 4.14 8.39 6.07
CA TYR A 87 3.98 6.95 6.32
C TYR A 87 3.34 6.69 7.69
N SER A 88 2.47 5.70 7.73
CA SER A 88 1.83 5.19 8.94
C SER A 88 2.89 4.56 9.84
N ARG A 89 2.84 4.87 11.13
CA ARG A 89 3.86 4.43 12.10
C ARG A 89 3.58 3.04 12.70
N ASP A 90 2.31 2.67 12.73
CA ASP A 90 1.73 1.50 13.40
C ASP A 90 1.29 0.39 12.42
N LEU A 91 1.39 0.61 11.11
CA LEU A 91 1.09 -0.40 10.11
C LEU A 91 2.39 -1.06 9.63
N ILE A 92 2.62 -2.31 10.04
CA ILE A 92 3.80 -3.12 9.67
C ILE A 92 3.95 -3.21 8.14
N GLN A 93 2.83 -3.32 7.42
CA GLN A 93 2.78 -3.36 5.95
C GLN A 93 3.03 -2.01 5.25
N GLY A 94 3.25 -0.93 6.02
CA GLY A 94 3.26 0.44 5.51
C GLY A 94 1.86 0.95 5.16
N GLY A 95 1.78 2.22 4.77
CA GLY A 95 0.53 2.88 4.39
C GLY A 95 0.66 4.39 4.47
N LEU A 96 -0.08 5.12 3.62
CA LEU A 96 -0.08 6.59 3.65
C LEU A 96 -1.16 7.09 4.61
N GLU A 97 -0.77 8.02 5.47
CA GLU A 97 -1.68 8.70 6.38
C GLU A 97 -1.52 10.22 6.29
N ILE A 98 -2.62 10.93 6.53
CA ILE A 98 -2.62 12.39 6.69
C ILE A 98 -2.76 12.71 8.18
N PRO A 99 -1.79 13.34 8.84
CA PRO A 99 -1.92 13.76 10.23
C PRO A 99 -3.12 14.67 10.41
N CYS A 100 -3.94 14.40 11.44
CA CYS A 100 -5.06 15.26 11.79
C CYS A 100 -5.28 15.35 13.30
N LEU A 101 -6.09 16.31 13.69
CA LEU A 101 -6.60 16.47 15.04
C LEU A 101 -8.10 16.19 15.02
N LEU A 102 -8.55 15.19 15.77
CA LEU A 102 -9.99 14.94 15.95
C LEU A 102 -10.55 15.99 16.90
N LEU A 103 -11.64 16.60 16.49
CA LEU A 103 -12.37 17.65 17.17
C LEU A 103 -13.69 17.01 17.61
N ILE A 104 -13.71 16.53 18.85
CA ILE A 104 -14.80 15.72 19.39
C ILE A 104 -15.66 16.61 20.28
N GLU A 105 -16.92 16.82 19.88
CA GLU A 105 -17.86 17.69 20.58
C GLU A 105 -19.03 16.88 21.15
N GLY A 106 -19.26 17.04 22.45
CA GLY A 106 -20.31 16.32 23.17
C GLY A 106 -20.43 16.72 24.64
N GLU A 107 -21.27 16.01 25.38
CA GLU A 107 -21.48 16.25 26.81
C GLU A 107 -20.24 15.86 27.64
N PRO A 108 -19.94 16.57 28.76
CA PRO A 108 -18.69 16.40 29.50
C PRO A 108 -18.44 14.98 29.99
N MET A 109 -19.46 14.31 30.54
CA MET A 109 -19.33 12.93 31.04
C MET A 109 -19.08 11.93 29.90
N VAL A 110 -19.66 12.19 28.72
CA VAL A 110 -19.45 11.34 27.53
C VAL A 110 -18.05 11.55 26.98
N ILE A 111 -17.61 12.81 26.89
CA ILE A 111 -16.27 13.18 26.42
C ILE A 111 -15.19 12.61 27.33
N ASP A 112 -15.36 12.63 28.65
CA ASP A 112 -14.41 12.03 29.57
C ASP A 112 -14.29 10.50 29.36
N LYS A 113 -15.40 9.83 29.07
CA LYS A 113 -15.38 8.40 28.70
C LYS A 113 -14.70 8.16 27.36
N VAL A 114 -14.98 8.99 26.34
CA VAL A 114 -14.34 8.90 25.02
C VAL A 114 -12.84 9.11 25.13
N LYS A 115 -12.39 10.11 25.90
CA LYS A 115 -10.98 10.39 26.16
C LYS A 115 -10.26 9.17 26.73
N ARG A 116 -10.82 8.55 27.77
CA ARG A 116 -10.25 7.34 28.38
C ARG A 116 -10.15 6.18 27.37
N LEU A 117 -11.20 5.95 26.58
CA LEU A 117 -11.21 4.87 25.59
C LEU A 117 -10.23 5.13 24.43
N LEU A 118 -10.10 6.37 23.96
CA LEU A 118 -9.18 6.70 22.86
C LEU A 118 -7.72 6.52 23.26
N VAL A 119 -7.34 6.93 24.48
CA VAL A 119 -5.98 6.72 24.99
C VAL A 119 -5.68 5.22 25.12
N LEU A 120 -6.60 4.45 25.70
CA LEU A 120 -6.46 2.99 25.78
C LEU A 120 -6.31 2.33 24.40
N CYS A 121 -7.05 2.79 23.41
CA CYS A 121 -6.95 2.30 22.03
C CYS A 121 -5.63 2.69 21.33
N ASP A 122 -4.96 3.76 21.79
CA ASP A 122 -3.72 4.26 21.19
C ASP A 122 -2.47 3.60 21.79
N ASP A 123 -2.46 3.41 23.12
CA ASP A 123 -1.34 2.86 23.89
C ASP A 123 -1.03 1.38 23.58
N VAL A 124 -2.01 0.60 23.12
CA VAL A 124 -1.83 -0.82 22.74
C VAL A 124 -0.83 -1.02 21.58
N SER A 125 -0.40 0.06 20.92
CA SER A 125 0.60 0.04 19.85
C SER A 125 1.98 0.64 20.22
N GLY A 126 2.19 1.02 21.49
CA GLY A 126 3.30 1.90 21.91
C GLY A 126 4.43 1.30 22.74
N SER A 127 4.42 0.01 23.12
CA SER A 127 5.47 -0.57 23.97
C SER A 127 6.67 -1.07 23.16
N VAL A 128 7.46 -0.13 22.62
CA VAL A 128 8.91 -0.29 22.45
C VAL A 128 9.54 0.96 23.05
N GLU A 129 10.00 0.87 24.29
CA GLU A 129 10.70 1.96 24.97
C GLU A 129 12.03 2.26 24.26
N ASN A 130 12.25 3.51 23.87
CA ASN A 130 13.55 3.98 23.40
C ASN A 130 14.52 4.15 24.59
N PRO A 131 15.76 3.60 24.54
CA PRO A 131 16.79 3.97 25.50
C PRO A 131 17.32 5.40 25.23
N PRO A 132 17.94 6.03 26.24
CA PRO A 132 18.19 7.47 26.25
C PRO A 132 19.36 7.89 25.36
N SER A 133 19.26 9.13 24.88
CA SER A 133 20.14 9.83 23.95
C SER A 133 21.60 9.99 24.43
N LYS A 134 22.56 9.64 23.55
CA LYS A 134 23.95 10.13 23.61
C LYS A 134 24.44 10.62 22.23
N LYS A 135 25.28 11.65 22.30
CA LYS A 135 25.68 12.58 21.23
C LYS A 135 26.58 11.98 20.14
N ARG A 136 26.48 12.58 18.95
CA ARG A 136 27.29 12.48 17.69
C ARG A 136 28.70 11.89 17.80
N LYS A 137 29.04 10.96 16.88
CA LYS A 137 30.18 11.05 15.96
C LYS A 137 30.07 10.02 14.80
N THR A 138 30.35 10.55 13.61
CA THR A 138 30.78 9.98 12.31
C THR A 138 30.67 8.47 12.00
N ALA A 139 29.94 8.23 10.89
CA ALA A 139 30.13 7.26 9.79
C ALA A 139 30.87 5.94 10.07
N GLU A 140 30.10 4.85 10.08
CA GLU A 140 30.43 3.56 9.48
C GLU A 140 29.09 2.82 9.20
N VAL A 141 29.01 2.15 8.05
CA VAL A 141 27.82 1.46 7.55
C VAL A 141 27.56 0.24 8.43
N ILE A 142 26.39 0.17 9.05
CA ILE A 142 25.92 -1.01 9.78
C ILE A 142 24.78 -1.60 8.96
N ASP A 143 25.00 -2.84 8.53
CA ASP A 143 24.04 -3.74 7.93
C ASP A 143 22.90 -3.99 8.94
N VAL A 144 21.66 -3.70 8.56
CA VAL A 144 20.50 -3.79 9.47
C VAL A 144 19.58 -4.90 8.99
N ASP A 145 20.10 -6.12 8.98
CA ASP A 145 19.35 -7.36 8.78
C ASP A 145 19.68 -8.31 9.94
N ASP A 146 19.36 -7.89 11.16
CA ASP A 146 19.10 -8.81 12.26
C ASP A 146 18.36 -8.08 13.40
N CYS A 147 17.05 -8.28 13.50
CA CYS A 147 16.23 -7.81 14.61
C CYS A 147 15.13 -8.85 14.90
N ASP A 148 15.48 -9.77 15.79
CA ASP A 148 14.67 -10.62 16.67
C ASP A 148 13.29 -11.10 16.19
N GLU A 149 13.23 -12.42 15.97
CA GLU A 149 12.02 -13.23 16.05
C GLU A 149 11.39 -13.10 17.45
N SER A 150 10.33 -12.30 17.55
CA SER A 150 9.36 -12.43 18.64
C SER A 150 8.09 -13.04 18.08
N ASP A 151 7.89 -14.30 18.45
CA ASP A 151 6.67 -15.08 18.29
C ASP A 151 5.58 -14.51 19.20
N ASP A 152 4.82 -13.53 18.69
CA ASP A 152 3.61 -13.03 19.35
C ASP A 152 2.38 -13.75 18.81
N SER A 153 2.07 -14.85 19.49
CA SER A 153 0.89 -15.68 19.28
C SER A 153 -0.40 -14.98 19.76
N GLU A 154 -1.46 -15.17 18.97
CA GLU A 154 -2.90 -15.16 19.32
C GLU A 154 -3.69 -13.84 19.28
N SER A 155 -4.17 -13.48 18.07
CA SER A 155 -5.60 -13.16 17.80
C SER A 155 -5.96 -12.80 16.33
N GLU A 156 -5.18 -13.24 15.32
CA GLU A 156 -5.35 -12.84 13.90
C GLU A 156 -5.70 -13.99 12.91
N LEU A 157 -6.24 -15.12 13.38
CA LEU A 157 -6.38 -16.33 12.55
C LEU A 157 -7.61 -16.39 11.64
N ASP A 158 -8.60 -15.48 11.74
CA ASP A 158 -9.87 -15.69 11.03
C ASP A 158 -9.96 -15.13 9.60
N SER A 159 -8.90 -14.52 9.05
CA SER A 159 -8.94 -14.02 7.67
C SER A 159 -7.66 -14.20 6.84
N CYS A 160 -6.62 -14.85 7.37
CA CYS A 160 -5.40 -15.12 6.59
C CYS A 160 -5.69 -16.10 5.45
N TRP A 161 -5.37 -15.75 4.21
CA TRP A 161 -5.42 -16.67 3.08
C TRP A 161 -4.05 -17.27 2.78
N VAL A 162 -3.03 -16.42 2.65
CA VAL A 162 -1.65 -16.87 2.41
C VAL A 162 -0.64 -15.90 2.98
N HIS A 163 0.52 -16.40 3.39
CA HIS A 163 1.64 -15.59 3.88
C HIS A 163 2.98 -16.12 3.35
N HIS A 164 3.94 -15.23 3.17
CA HIS A 164 5.34 -15.51 2.83
C HIS A 164 6.23 -14.48 3.52
N GLY A 165 7.05 -14.95 4.48
CA GLY A 165 7.74 -14.07 5.42
C GLY A 165 6.74 -13.14 6.14
N ARG A 166 7.04 -11.84 6.14
CA ARG A 166 6.19 -10.79 6.72
C ARG A 166 4.98 -10.37 5.86
N PHE A 167 4.89 -10.84 4.61
CA PHE A 167 3.82 -10.45 3.70
C PHE A 167 2.64 -11.41 3.83
N LYS A 168 1.44 -10.85 4.00
CA LYS A 168 0.20 -11.60 4.24
C LYS A 168 -0.91 -11.08 3.33
N LEU A 169 -1.64 -11.99 2.70
CA LEU A 169 -2.88 -11.73 1.98
C LEU A 169 -4.03 -12.38 2.74
N THR A 170 -5.16 -11.70 2.80
CA THR A 170 -6.37 -12.19 3.45
C THR A 170 -7.34 -12.82 2.44
N VAL A 171 -8.42 -13.41 2.95
CA VAL A 171 -9.52 -13.90 2.12
C VAL A 171 -10.13 -12.78 1.26
N ASP A 172 -10.12 -11.52 1.72
CA ASP A 172 -10.60 -10.39 0.92
C ASP A 172 -9.73 -10.18 -0.33
N GLU A 173 -8.40 -10.28 -0.19
CA GLU A 173 -7.48 -10.21 -1.32
C GLU A 173 -7.70 -11.40 -2.29
N LYS A 174 -7.98 -12.60 -1.78
CA LYS A 174 -8.36 -13.73 -2.62
C LYS A 174 -9.60 -13.43 -3.47
N VAL A 175 -10.65 -12.90 -2.84
CA VAL A 175 -11.92 -12.57 -3.49
C VAL A 175 -11.73 -11.50 -4.57
N ILE A 176 -10.82 -10.54 -4.38
CA ILE A 176 -10.47 -9.55 -5.42
C ILE A 176 -9.90 -10.26 -6.67
N ILE A 177 -9.03 -11.25 -6.49
CA ILE A 177 -8.50 -12.01 -7.62
C ILE A 177 -9.60 -12.81 -8.30
N GLU A 178 -10.40 -13.56 -7.54
CA GLU A 178 -11.47 -14.44 -8.04
C GLU A 178 -12.58 -13.67 -8.79
N SER A 179 -12.94 -12.49 -8.31
CA SER A 179 -14.05 -11.68 -8.86
C SER A 179 -13.67 -10.82 -10.07
N GLY A 180 -12.41 -10.85 -10.52
CA GLY A 180 -11.94 -9.98 -11.61
C GLY A 180 -11.64 -8.54 -11.18
N GLY A 181 -11.51 -8.28 -9.88
CA GLY A 181 -11.21 -6.96 -9.32
C GLY A 181 -9.78 -6.49 -9.62
N ILE A 182 -9.57 -5.18 -9.50
CA ILE A 182 -8.26 -4.55 -9.69
C ILE A 182 -7.32 -4.96 -8.55
N LEU A 183 -6.15 -5.50 -8.88
CA LEU A 183 -5.15 -5.83 -7.86
C LEU A 183 -4.58 -4.57 -7.22
N ASN A 184 -4.56 -4.55 -5.89
CA ASN A 184 -3.93 -3.49 -5.09
C ASN A 184 -2.44 -3.79 -4.82
N ASP A 185 -1.78 -2.83 -4.18
CA ASP A 185 -0.38 -2.89 -3.78
C ASP A 185 -0.02 -4.11 -2.91
N LYS A 186 -0.93 -4.63 -2.08
CA LYS A 186 -0.64 -5.85 -1.29
C LYS A 186 -0.39 -7.05 -2.20
N HIS A 187 -1.19 -7.23 -3.24
CA HIS A 187 -0.98 -8.32 -4.20
C HIS A 187 0.34 -8.16 -4.94
N ILE A 188 0.64 -6.93 -5.39
CA ILE A 188 1.86 -6.63 -6.13
C ILE A 188 3.10 -6.83 -5.24
N ASN A 189 3.08 -6.30 -4.02
CA ASN A 189 4.20 -6.45 -3.08
C ASN A 189 4.40 -7.91 -2.66
N PHE A 190 3.31 -8.67 -2.45
CA PHE A 190 3.40 -10.11 -2.20
C PHE A 190 4.05 -10.86 -3.37
N ALA A 191 3.63 -10.57 -4.60
CA ALA A 191 4.19 -11.17 -5.80
C ALA A 191 5.67 -10.81 -6.02
N GLN A 192 6.02 -9.52 -5.89
CA GLN A 192 7.41 -9.08 -6.01
C GLN A 192 8.29 -9.73 -4.95
N HIS A 193 7.83 -9.87 -3.71
CA HIS A 193 8.59 -10.53 -2.65
C HIS A 193 8.78 -12.04 -2.91
N LEU A 194 7.77 -12.72 -3.46
CA LEU A 194 7.92 -14.11 -3.93
C LEU A 194 8.97 -14.20 -5.04
N LEU A 195 8.89 -13.34 -6.06
CA LEU A 195 9.87 -13.32 -7.15
C LEU A 195 11.27 -13.00 -6.64
N LYS A 196 11.43 -12.08 -5.68
CA LYS A 196 12.73 -11.75 -5.08
C LYS A 196 13.32 -12.94 -4.32
N SER A 197 12.47 -13.72 -3.66
CA SER A 197 12.86 -14.97 -3.00
C SER A 197 13.30 -16.04 -4.03
N GLN A 198 12.64 -16.10 -5.19
CA GLN A 198 12.96 -17.03 -6.27
C GLN A 198 14.19 -16.60 -7.10
N PHE A 199 14.47 -15.30 -7.19
CA PHE A 199 15.56 -14.70 -7.97
C PHE A 199 16.36 -13.67 -7.15
N PRO A 200 17.14 -14.11 -6.13
CA PRO A 200 17.82 -13.20 -5.21
C PRO A 200 18.78 -12.21 -5.90
N GLU A 201 19.43 -12.66 -6.98
CA GLU A 201 20.41 -11.88 -7.76
C GLU A 201 19.80 -10.75 -8.59
N THR A 202 18.47 -10.73 -8.79
CA THR A 202 17.80 -9.66 -9.54
C THR A 202 17.59 -8.44 -8.65
N GLN A 203 18.04 -7.27 -9.09
CA GLN A 203 17.74 -5.99 -8.44
C GLN A 203 16.28 -5.55 -8.67
N GLY A 204 15.78 -4.72 -7.76
CA GLY A 204 14.38 -4.32 -7.73
C GLY A 204 13.52 -5.37 -7.04
N LEU A 205 12.30 -5.58 -7.56
CA LEU A 205 11.22 -6.33 -6.91
C LEU A 205 10.93 -5.82 -5.49
N ASP A 206 11.14 -4.51 -5.30
CA ASP A 206 10.95 -3.83 -4.04
C ASP A 206 9.52 -3.32 -3.87
N SER A 207 9.17 -2.97 -2.63
CA SER A 207 7.86 -2.39 -2.33
C SER A 207 7.55 -1.21 -3.26
N THR A 208 6.38 -1.24 -3.87
CA THR A 208 5.89 -0.17 -4.78
C THR A 208 5.83 1.21 -4.10
N LEU A 209 5.78 1.24 -2.77
CA LEU A 209 5.83 2.46 -1.96
C LEU A 209 7.20 3.16 -2.01
N LEU A 210 8.26 2.43 -2.33
CA LEU A 210 9.62 2.94 -2.36
C LEU A 210 10.00 3.55 -3.70
N GLN A 211 9.13 3.55 -4.72
CA GLN A 211 9.46 3.95 -6.09
C GLN A 211 10.18 5.30 -6.23
N ASN A 212 9.93 6.27 -5.35
CA ASN A 212 10.57 7.60 -5.39
C ASN A 212 11.93 7.66 -4.65
N ARG A 213 12.40 6.53 -4.13
CA ARG A 213 13.64 6.39 -3.35
C ARG A 213 14.52 5.23 -3.82
N LEU A 214 14.04 4.40 -4.73
CA LEU A 214 14.83 3.33 -5.30
C LEU A 214 16.02 3.92 -6.05
N LYS A 215 17.17 3.27 -5.90
CA LYS A 215 18.39 3.52 -6.65
C LYS A 215 18.88 2.17 -7.14
N LEU A 216 18.57 1.86 -8.38
CA LEU A 216 18.87 0.57 -8.99
C LEU A 216 20.05 0.72 -9.95
N ASN A 217 20.97 -0.24 -9.88
CA ASN A 217 22.10 -0.32 -10.77
C ASN A 217 21.71 -1.07 -12.05
N SER A 218 21.61 -0.32 -13.15
CA SER A 218 21.24 -0.85 -14.47
C SER A 218 22.27 -1.81 -15.09
N HIS A 219 23.46 -1.96 -14.51
CA HIS A 219 24.47 -2.94 -14.93
C HIS A 219 24.19 -4.35 -14.39
N GLN A 220 23.23 -4.49 -13.46
CA GLN A 220 22.72 -5.78 -12.99
C GLN A 220 21.34 -6.07 -13.59
N SER A 221 20.90 -7.33 -13.56
CA SER A 221 19.53 -7.66 -13.97
C SER A 221 18.54 -6.97 -13.05
N VAL A 222 17.60 -6.21 -13.62
CA VAL A 222 16.59 -5.43 -12.91
C VAL A 222 15.21 -5.81 -13.39
N VAL A 223 14.30 -6.05 -12.45
CA VAL A 223 12.86 -6.13 -12.70
C VAL A 223 12.15 -5.38 -11.58
N GLN A 224 11.31 -4.41 -11.91
CA GLN A 224 10.54 -3.67 -10.91
C GLN A 224 9.12 -3.45 -11.42
N ILE A 225 8.12 -3.78 -10.60
CA ILE A 225 6.73 -3.39 -10.87
C ILE A 225 6.51 -1.99 -10.29
N LEU A 226 6.02 -1.06 -11.10
CA LEU A 226 5.78 0.32 -10.72
C LEU A 226 4.29 0.67 -10.80
N HIS A 227 3.89 1.59 -9.92
CA HIS A 227 2.59 2.22 -10.00
C HIS A 227 2.66 3.47 -10.87
N SER A 228 1.85 3.51 -11.93
CA SER A 228 1.77 4.58 -12.92
C SER A 228 0.34 5.13 -13.02
N ARG A 229 0.19 6.34 -13.58
CA ARG A 229 -1.10 6.96 -13.99
C ARG A 229 -2.24 6.80 -12.98
N THR A 230 -1.97 6.99 -11.68
CA THR A 230 -2.94 6.96 -10.56
C THR A 230 -3.63 5.61 -10.25
N SER A 231 -3.64 4.64 -11.15
CA SER A 231 -4.26 3.33 -10.89
C SER A 231 -3.80 2.25 -11.88
N HIS A 232 -2.54 2.31 -12.33
CA HIS A 232 -2.02 1.41 -13.35
C HIS A 232 -0.72 0.74 -12.90
N TRP A 233 -0.53 -0.51 -13.32
CA TRP A 233 0.66 -1.30 -13.00
C TRP A 233 1.45 -1.56 -14.29
N ILE A 234 2.74 -1.30 -14.24
CA ILE A 234 3.69 -1.52 -15.34
C ILE A 234 4.92 -2.25 -14.83
N VAL A 235 5.66 -2.91 -15.72
CA VAL A 235 6.95 -3.53 -15.39
C VAL A 235 8.04 -2.73 -16.06
N VAL A 236 9.09 -2.41 -15.31
CA VAL A 236 10.33 -1.82 -15.84
C VAL A 236 11.44 -2.83 -15.66
N SER A 237 12.20 -3.09 -16.73
CA SER A 237 13.27 -4.08 -16.71
C SER A 237 14.31 -3.82 -17.78
N ASN A 238 15.54 -4.27 -17.53
CA ASN A 238 16.60 -4.39 -18.54
C ASN A 238 16.76 -5.87 -18.99
N LEU A 239 15.71 -6.69 -18.86
CA LEU A 239 15.71 -8.06 -19.33
C LEU A 239 14.92 -8.21 -20.64
N PRO A 240 15.36 -9.09 -21.57
CA PRO A 240 16.58 -9.89 -21.48
C PRO A 240 17.84 -9.03 -21.64
N ALA A 241 18.86 -9.25 -20.80
CA ALA A 241 20.06 -8.40 -20.72
C ALA A 241 20.82 -8.25 -22.04
N ALA A 242 20.72 -9.24 -22.93
CA ALA A 242 21.33 -9.20 -24.27
C ALA A 242 20.76 -8.09 -25.18
N GLU A 243 19.54 -7.63 -24.90
CA GLU A 243 18.86 -6.57 -25.66
C GLU A 243 18.93 -5.20 -24.94
N ALA A 244 19.54 -5.14 -23.76
CA ALA A 244 19.40 -4.01 -22.84
C ALA A 244 20.61 -3.06 -22.77
N ASP A 245 21.58 -3.18 -23.69
CA ASP A 245 22.72 -2.26 -23.71
C ASP A 245 22.25 -0.82 -23.95
N GLY A 246 22.34 0.01 -22.91
CA GLY A 246 21.82 1.38 -22.90
C GLY A 246 20.29 1.51 -22.87
N MET A 247 19.52 0.42 -22.85
CA MET A 247 18.06 0.42 -22.97
C MET A 247 17.36 -0.03 -21.69
N MET A 248 16.21 0.57 -21.42
CA MET A 248 15.28 0.16 -20.37
C MET A 248 13.91 -0.11 -20.98
N PHE A 249 13.38 -1.31 -20.76
CA PHE A 249 12.09 -1.72 -21.29
C PHE A 249 10.98 -1.43 -20.30
N VAL A 250 9.88 -0.85 -20.80
CA VAL A 250 8.63 -0.67 -20.06
C VAL A 250 7.56 -1.55 -20.69
N TYR A 251 7.11 -2.55 -19.94
CA TYR A 251 6.03 -3.43 -20.33
C TYR A 251 4.73 -2.92 -19.73
N ASP A 252 3.83 -2.50 -20.62
CA ASP A 252 2.53 -1.94 -20.29
C ASP A 252 1.44 -2.70 -21.07
N SER A 253 0.46 -3.26 -20.34
CA SER A 253 -0.65 -4.02 -20.90
C SER A 253 -1.78 -3.15 -21.47
N ILE A 254 -1.77 -1.84 -21.22
CA ILE A 254 -2.81 -0.89 -21.63
C ILE A 254 -2.26 0.08 -22.67
N TYR A 255 -1.20 0.81 -22.34
CA TYR A 255 -0.70 1.92 -23.15
C TYR A 255 0.50 1.51 -24.00
N THR A 256 0.68 2.16 -25.14
CA THR A 256 1.83 1.95 -26.04
C THR A 256 2.91 3.01 -25.86
N ASP A 257 2.68 3.96 -24.95
CA ASP A 257 3.57 5.04 -24.60
C ASP A 257 3.62 5.24 -23.09
N ILE A 258 4.59 6.01 -22.62
CA ILE A 258 4.74 6.41 -21.23
C ILE A 258 4.60 7.93 -21.11
N ASP A 259 3.94 8.39 -20.04
CA ASP A 259 3.83 9.82 -19.77
C ASP A 259 5.12 10.37 -19.12
N GLU A 260 5.21 11.70 -19.10
CA GLU A 260 6.38 12.41 -18.53
C GLU A 260 6.59 12.12 -17.04
N GLN A 261 5.51 11.87 -16.28
CA GLN A 261 5.64 11.52 -14.86
C GLN A 261 6.30 10.15 -14.67
N THR A 262 5.90 9.16 -15.48
CA THR A 262 6.44 7.81 -15.46
C THR A 262 7.90 7.81 -15.94
N LYS A 263 8.21 8.58 -17.01
CA LYS A 263 9.60 8.80 -17.44
C LYS A 263 10.45 9.37 -16.33
N LYS A 264 9.96 10.37 -15.62
CA LYS A 264 10.66 10.98 -14.48
C LYS A 264 10.89 9.97 -13.36
N ILE A 265 9.89 9.18 -12.99
CA ILE A 265 10.05 8.14 -11.97
C ILE A 265 11.13 7.13 -12.38
N ILE A 266 11.11 6.68 -13.64
CA ILE A 266 12.15 5.78 -14.17
C ILE A 266 13.53 6.45 -14.09
N GLY A 267 13.66 7.70 -14.55
CA GLY A 267 14.91 8.45 -14.46
C GLY A 267 15.39 8.71 -13.02
N ASP A 268 14.48 8.83 -12.05
CA ASP A 268 14.85 8.97 -10.64
C ASP A 268 15.34 7.63 -10.04
N ILE A 269 14.86 6.50 -10.56
CA ILE A 269 15.22 5.14 -10.11
C ILE A 269 16.62 4.73 -10.60
N PHE A 270 16.98 5.11 -11.82
CA PHE A 270 18.24 4.73 -12.46
C PHE A 270 19.20 5.93 -12.50
N GLU A 271 20.44 5.77 -12.02
CA GLU A 271 21.41 6.87 -11.94
C GLU A 271 21.95 7.34 -13.29
N GLU A 272 21.80 6.53 -14.33
CA GLU A 272 22.24 6.79 -15.69
C GLU A 272 21.04 7.06 -16.60
N GLU A 273 21.21 8.00 -17.55
CA GLU A 273 20.23 8.16 -18.62
C GLU A 273 20.22 6.90 -19.49
N LYS A 274 19.05 6.27 -19.59
CA LYS A 274 18.80 5.11 -20.46
C LYS A 274 17.71 5.46 -21.46
N GLU A 275 17.83 4.89 -22.65
CA GLU A 275 16.76 4.97 -23.64
C GLU A 275 15.59 4.12 -23.16
N ILE A 276 14.42 4.74 -22.95
CA ILE A 276 13.24 4.01 -22.51
C ILE A 276 12.45 3.51 -23.73
N VAL A 277 12.28 2.20 -23.82
CA VAL A 277 11.61 1.52 -24.93
C VAL A 277 10.34 0.85 -24.42
N VAL A 278 9.22 1.07 -25.11
CA VAL A 278 7.96 0.32 -24.87
C VAL A 278 7.82 -0.73 -25.97
N PRO A 279 8.06 -2.03 -25.69
CA PRO A 279 8.03 -3.05 -26.74
C PRO A 279 6.63 -3.17 -27.34
N GLN A 280 6.52 -3.04 -28.67
CA GLN A 280 5.25 -3.22 -29.39
C GLN A 280 4.72 -4.66 -29.28
N SER A 281 5.61 -5.62 -29.04
CA SER A 281 5.28 -7.04 -28.79
C SER A 281 4.62 -7.29 -27.44
N THR A 282 4.55 -6.29 -26.55
CA THR A 282 3.91 -6.44 -25.24
C THR A 282 2.44 -6.76 -25.39
N GLN A 283 2.02 -7.92 -24.86
CA GLN A 283 0.63 -8.35 -24.89
C GLN A 283 -0.28 -7.31 -24.21
N LYS A 284 -1.31 -6.86 -24.93
CA LYS A 284 -2.34 -5.98 -24.38
C LYS A 284 -3.44 -6.76 -23.69
N GLN A 285 -3.90 -6.26 -22.55
CA GLN A 285 -5.01 -6.86 -21.82
C GLN A 285 -6.33 -6.59 -22.53
N LYS A 286 -7.27 -7.53 -22.39
CA LYS A 286 -8.69 -7.30 -22.68
C LYS A 286 -9.39 -6.81 -21.43
N GLY A 287 -10.07 -5.66 -21.49
CA GLY A 287 -10.71 -5.04 -20.32
C GLY A 287 -9.77 -4.12 -19.53
N SER A 288 -10.20 -3.63 -18.38
CA SER A 288 -9.51 -2.55 -17.64
C SER A 288 -8.93 -2.97 -16.28
N THR A 289 -9.18 -4.19 -15.80
CA THR A 289 -8.87 -4.58 -14.41
C THR A 289 -7.65 -5.49 -14.25
N ASP A 290 -7.06 -5.97 -15.35
CA ASP A 290 -6.03 -7.01 -15.31
C ASP A 290 -4.59 -6.48 -15.33
N CYS A 291 -4.36 -5.17 -15.31
CA CYS A 291 -3.00 -4.60 -15.39
C CYS A 291 -2.07 -5.18 -14.32
N GLY A 292 -2.53 -5.34 -13.09
CA GLY A 292 -1.73 -5.96 -12.02
C GLY A 292 -1.40 -7.43 -12.27
N VAL A 293 -2.34 -8.21 -12.83
CA VAL A 293 -2.09 -9.62 -13.19
C VAL A 293 -1.08 -9.70 -14.34
N PHE A 294 -1.22 -8.82 -15.34
CA PHE A 294 -0.29 -8.71 -16.45
C PHE A 294 1.11 -8.32 -15.98
N SER A 295 1.25 -7.34 -15.08
CA SER A 295 2.55 -6.97 -14.54
C SER A 295 3.23 -8.12 -13.80
N ILE A 296 2.48 -8.87 -12.98
CA ILE A 296 3.03 -10.05 -12.30
C ILE A 296 3.45 -11.13 -13.31
N ALA A 297 2.60 -11.42 -14.31
CA ALA A 297 2.88 -12.43 -15.31
C ALA A 297 4.09 -12.08 -16.20
N MET A 298 4.20 -10.82 -16.63
CA MET A 298 5.34 -10.32 -17.41
C MET A 298 6.62 -10.38 -16.59
N ALA A 299 6.62 -9.86 -15.35
CA ALA A 299 7.78 -9.93 -14.47
C ALA A 299 8.23 -11.39 -14.24
N THR A 300 7.27 -12.29 -14.01
CA THR A 300 7.54 -13.73 -13.85
C THR A 300 8.15 -14.33 -15.12
N SER A 301 7.65 -13.97 -16.29
CA SER A 301 8.14 -14.49 -17.58
C SER A 301 9.54 -13.99 -17.90
N LEU A 302 9.82 -12.70 -17.65
CA LEU A 302 11.15 -12.10 -17.82
C LEU A 302 12.20 -12.81 -16.97
N LEU A 303 11.89 -13.06 -15.69
CA LEU A 303 12.80 -13.73 -14.75
C LEU A 303 13.06 -15.21 -15.11
N HIS A 304 12.06 -15.88 -15.69
CA HIS A 304 12.20 -17.26 -16.15
C HIS A 304 12.72 -17.38 -17.60
N SER A 305 13.04 -16.25 -18.26
CA SER A 305 13.40 -16.21 -19.67
C SER A 305 12.38 -16.93 -20.57
N GLN A 306 11.09 -16.70 -20.31
CA GLN A 306 9.96 -17.25 -21.06
C GLN A 306 9.22 -16.16 -21.83
N PRO A 307 8.43 -16.51 -22.87
CA PRO A 307 7.58 -15.55 -23.57
C PRO A 307 6.68 -14.80 -22.60
N ILE A 308 6.63 -13.47 -22.74
CA ILE A 308 5.77 -12.59 -21.93
C ILE A 308 4.27 -12.69 -22.29
N SER A 309 3.92 -13.51 -23.30
CA SER A 309 2.55 -13.74 -23.75
C SER A 309 1.92 -14.94 -23.05
N PHE A 310 0.68 -14.80 -22.59
CA PHE A 310 -0.05 -15.84 -21.86
C PHE A 310 -1.57 -15.76 -22.10
N ASN A 311 -2.28 -16.84 -21.78
CA ASN A 311 -3.72 -16.91 -21.80
C ASN A 311 -4.35 -16.14 -20.63
N GLN A 312 -4.82 -14.93 -20.90
CA GLN A 312 -5.46 -14.04 -19.92
C GLN A 312 -6.61 -14.71 -19.16
N SER A 313 -7.38 -15.61 -19.79
CA SER A 313 -8.54 -16.26 -19.14
C SER A 313 -8.14 -17.20 -18.00
N LEU A 314 -6.91 -17.73 -18.04
CA LEU A 314 -6.37 -18.63 -17.01
C LEU A 314 -5.50 -17.90 -15.98
N ALA A 315 -5.18 -16.62 -16.22
CA ALA A 315 -4.17 -15.90 -15.47
C ALA A 315 -4.54 -15.72 -13.99
N ARG A 316 -5.80 -15.41 -13.67
CA ARG A 316 -6.24 -15.21 -12.29
C ARG A 316 -6.28 -16.50 -11.48
N SER A 317 -6.81 -17.58 -12.07
CA SER A 317 -6.78 -18.90 -11.42
C SER A 317 -5.35 -19.41 -11.22
N HIS A 318 -4.46 -19.15 -12.18
CA HIS A 318 -3.04 -19.48 -12.05
C HIS A 318 -2.36 -18.66 -10.97
N LEU A 319 -2.62 -17.35 -10.89
CA LEU A 319 -2.08 -16.47 -9.85
C LEU A 319 -2.47 -16.94 -8.44
N ILE A 320 -3.73 -17.34 -8.24
CA ILE A 320 -4.22 -17.93 -6.98
C ILE A 320 -3.41 -19.18 -6.63
N SER A 321 -3.24 -20.10 -7.57
CA SER A 321 -2.44 -21.32 -7.39
C SER A 321 -0.99 -21.01 -7.03
N CYS A 322 -0.35 -20.10 -7.77
CA CYS A 322 1.02 -19.64 -7.50
C CYS A 322 1.17 -19.04 -6.10
N PHE A 323 0.22 -18.19 -5.67
CA PHE A 323 0.23 -17.62 -4.33
C PHE A 323 0.09 -18.71 -3.27
N GLN A 324 -0.88 -19.62 -3.41
CA GLN A 324 -1.08 -20.74 -2.47
C GLN A 324 0.16 -21.64 -2.37
N ASN A 325 0.84 -21.88 -3.49
CA ASN A 325 2.06 -22.69 -3.55
C ASN A 325 3.33 -21.91 -3.18
N ARG A 326 3.21 -20.60 -2.92
CA ARG A 326 4.35 -19.68 -2.66
C ARG A 326 5.42 -19.75 -3.74
N GLN A 327 5.00 -19.92 -4.99
CA GLN A 327 5.90 -20.03 -6.13
C GLN A 327 5.22 -19.46 -7.36
N LEU A 328 5.75 -18.35 -7.87
CA LEU A 328 5.33 -17.79 -9.15
C LEU A 328 6.03 -18.55 -10.28
N THR A 329 5.23 -19.16 -11.13
CA THR A 329 5.68 -19.88 -12.33
C THR A 329 5.16 -19.16 -13.58
N PRO A 330 5.84 -19.30 -14.74
CA PRO A 330 5.37 -18.72 -16.00
C PRO A 330 3.89 -19.01 -16.23
N PHE A 331 3.17 -17.99 -16.69
CA PHE A 331 1.73 -18.10 -16.85
C PHE A 331 1.39 -18.97 -18.08
N PRO A 332 0.28 -19.74 -18.03
CA PRO A 332 -0.09 -20.66 -19.11
C PRO A 332 -0.37 -19.89 -20.40
N GLN A 333 0.17 -20.39 -21.53
CA GLN A 333 -0.02 -19.83 -22.87
C GLN A 333 -1.40 -20.15 -23.46
#